data_AF-A0A522ZDY3-F1
#
_entry.id   AF-A0A522ZDY3-F1
#
_cell.length_a   1.000
_cell.length_b   1.000
_cell.length_c   1.000
_cell.angle_alpha   90.00
_cell.angle_beta   90.00
_cell.angle_gamma   90.00
#
_symmetry.space_group_name_H-M   'P 1'
#
loop_
_entity.id
_entity.type
_entity.pdbx_description
1 polymer ?
#
loop_
_entity_poly.entity_id
_entity_poly.type
_entity_poly.pdbx_seq_one_letter_code
_entity_poly.pdbx_strand_id
1 'polypeptide(L)'
;MDTETDLFVQAFWVKCRDVIRPELDEAVDALRHAGHEANISTLEFSHDEKTAPESAPTLTLTIHTSGTDDTRVLRYRGDVAAREIEVMASNCKTARYDLSAVTNAGVKNDIKLCFGSLLK
;
A
#
# COMPACT_ATOMS: atom_id res chain seq x y z
N MET A 1 23.66 -7.51 11.18
CA MET A 1 23.16 -6.71 10.06
C MET A 1 22.72 -7.69 8.99
N ASP A 2 21.42 -7.91 8.83
CA ASP A 2 20.88 -8.83 7.82
C ASP A 2 20.89 -8.11 6.47
N THR A 3 21.94 -8.32 5.68
CA THR A 3 22.11 -7.69 4.35
C THR A 3 20.95 -8.04 3.42
N GLU A 4 20.40 -9.26 3.54
CA GLU A 4 19.26 -9.70 2.72
C GLU A 4 17.96 -8.96 3.05
N THR A 5 17.71 -8.68 4.33
CA THR A 5 16.53 -7.89 4.76
C THR A 5 16.65 -6.46 4.25
N ASP A 6 17.83 -5.86 4.36
CA ASP A 6 18.08 -4.50 3.85
C ASP A 6 17.82 -4.40 2.34
N LEU A 7 18.34 -5.38 1.58
CA LEU A 7 18.10 -5.46 0.13
C LEU A 7 16.61 -5.62 -0.22
N PHE A 8 15.87 -6.44 0.53
CA PHE A 8 14.43 -6.59 0.31
C PHE A 8 13.67 -5.30 0.62
N VAL A 9 13.96 -4.65 1.76
CA VAL A 9 13.33 -3.37 2.14
C VAL A 9 13.63 -2.28 1.11
N GLN A 10 14.87 -2.20 0.62
CA GLN A 10 15.24 -1.30 -0.47
C GLN A 10 14.47 -1.61 -1.76
N ALA A 11 14.39 -2.88 -2.18
CA ALA A 11 13.65 -3.30 -3.37
C ALA A 11 12.15 -2.97 -3.24
N PHE A 12 11.58 -3.19 -2.05
CA PHE A 12 10.20 -2.83 -1.73
C PHE A 12 9.98 -1.32 -1.91
N TRP A 13 10.82 -0.47 -1.34
CA TRP A 13 10.68 0.98 -1.48
C TRP A 13 10.88 1.46 -2.90
N VAL A 14 11.82 0.86 -3.65
CA VAL A 14 11.99 1.14 -5.08
C VAL A 14 10.72 0.80 -5.84
N LYS A 15 10.14 -0.38 -5.60
CA LYS A 15 8.90 -0.83 -6.24
C LYS A 15 7.71 0.06 -5.86
N CYS A 16 7.61 0.42 -4.58
CA CYS A 16 6.61 1.36 -4.08
C CYS A 16 6.75 2.71 -4.78
N ARG A 17 7.95 3.28 -4.90
CA ARG A 17 8.16 4.58 -5.53
C ARG A 17 7.93 4.56 -7.04
N ASP A 18 8.34 3.49 -7.72
CA ASP A 18 8.32 3.38 -9.18
C ASP A 18 6.93 2.99 -9.72
N VAL A 19 6.24 2.09 -9.02
CA VAL A 19 4.98 1.49 -9.51
C VAL A 19 3.78 1.88 -8.66
N ILE A 20 3.87 1.76 -7.33
CA ILE A 20 2.69 1.87 -6.46
C ILE A 20 2.32 3.33 -6.18
N ARG A 21 3.30 4.16 -5.86
CA ARG A 21 3.14 5.56 -5.47
C ARG A 21 2.57 6.45 -6.57
N PRO A 22 3.02 6.42 -7.84
CA PRO A 22 2.40 7.23 -8.88
C PRO A 22 0.91 6.88 -9.05
N GLU A 23 0.57 5.60 -8.97
CA GLU A 23 -0.82 5.12 -9.09
C GLU A 23 -1.70 5.56 -7.91
N LEU A 24 -1.15 5.50 -6.70
CA LEU A 24 -1.84 6.01 -5.51
C LEU A 24 -1.99 7.53 -5.56
N ASP A 25 -1.00 8.26 -6.08
CA ASP A 25 -1.06 9.72 -6.21
C ASP A 25 -2.15 10.13 -7.20
N GLU A 26 -2.24 9.47 -8.36
CA GLU A 26 -3.33 9.67 -9.33
C GLU A 26 -4.70 9.35 -8.70
N ALA A 27 -4.80 8.26 -7.91
CA ALA A 27 -6.03 7.91 -7.22
C ALA A 27 -6.40 8.93 -6.13
N VAL A 28 -5.43 9.42 -5.35
CA VAL A 28 -5.62 10.46 -4.35
C VAL A 28 -6.11 11.74 -5.01
N ASP A 29 -5.50 12.17 -6.11
CA ASP A 29 -5.90 13.35 -6.84
C ASP A 29 -7.36 13.23 -7.34
N ALA A 30 -7.71 12.09 -7.96
CA ALA A 30 -9.07 11.84 -8.43
C ALA A 30 -10.09 11.83 -7.28
N LEU A 31 -9.76 11.20 -6.14
CA LEU A 31 -10.62 11.16 -4.96
C LEU A 31 -10.80 12.54 -4.32
N ARG A 32 -9.74 13.35 -4.27
CA ARG A 32 -9.80 14.73 -3.79
C ARG A 32 -10.64 15.61 -4.72
N HIS A 33 -10.54 15.42 -6.04
CA HIS A 33 -11.42 16.07 -7.01
C HIS A 33 -12.89 15.67 -6.85
N ALA A 34 -13.17 14.42 -6.46
CA ALA A 34 -14.51 13.95 -6.11
C ALA A 34 -14.99 14.46 -4.72
N GLY A 35 -14.15 15.20 -3.99
CA GLY A 35 -14.48 15.78 -2.69
C GLY A 35 -14.23 14.85 -1.50
N HIS A 36 -13.52 13.74 -1.68
CA HIS A 36 -13.09 12.85 -0.58
C HIS A 36 -11.71 13.25 -0.05
N GLU A 37 -11.46 12.97 1.23
CA GLU A 37 -10.13 13.19 1.81
C GLU A 37 -9.31 11.92 1.66
N ALA A 38 -8.15 12.00 1.00
CA ALA A 38 -7.28 10.85 0.77
C ALA A 38 -5.85 11.20 1.21
N ASN A 39 -5.23 10.32 2.00
CA ASN A 39 -3.92 10.51 2.59
C ASN A 39 -3.06 9.26 2.45
N ILE A 40 -1.79 9.45 2.08
CA ILE A 40 -0.79 8.38 2.00
C ILE A 40 0.15 8.50 3.20
N SER A 41 0.26 7.42 3.96
CA SER A 41 1.18 7.28 5.09
C SER A 41 2.20 6.17 4.80
N THR A 42 3.46 6.45 5.07
CA THR A 42 4.55 5.47 4.99
C THR A 42 5.09 5.17 6.37
N LEU A 43 5.25 3.89 6.69
CA LEU A 43 5.91 3.39 7.88
C LEU A 43 7.23 2.75 7.46
N GLU A 44 8.33 3.29 7.98
CA GLU A 44 9.67 2.78 7.71
C GLU A 44 9.95 1.50 8.51
N PHE A 45 10.84 0.66 7.99
CA PHE A 45 11.24 -0.58 8.66
C PHE A 45 12.08 -0.26 9.90
N SER A 46 11.66 -0.75 11.08
CA SER A 46 12.38 -0.57 12.35
C SER A 46 13.14 -1.85 12.73
N HIS A 47 14.46 -1.75 12.87
CA HIS A 47 15.29 -2.91 13.19
C HIS A 47 15.20 -3.37 14.67
N ASP A 48 14.79 -2.47 15.56
CA ASP A 48 14.77 -2.69 17.02
C ASP A 48 13.68 -3.70 17.41
N GLU A 49 12.61 -3.78 16.62
CA GLU A 49 11.44 -4.61 16.90
C GLU A 49 11.39 -5.85 16.01
N LYS A 50 12.54 -6.47 15.71
CA LYS A 50 12.73 -7.54 14.71
C LYS A 50 11.73 -8.72 14.78
N THR A 51 11.01 -8.87 15.89
CA THR A 51 9.97 -9.87 16.15
C THR A 51 8.52 -9.35 16.14
N ALA A 52 8.30 -8.04 16.09
CA ALA A 52 6.98 -7.45 16.00
C ALA A 52 6.51 -7.40 14.53
N PRO A 53 5.23 -7.73 14.25
CA PRO A 53 4.66 -7.54 12.91
C PRO A 53 4.73 -6.08 12.43
N GLU A 54 4.98 -5.13 13.34
CA GLU A 54 5.13 -3.70 13.10
C GLU A 54 6.50 -3.31 12.54
N SER A 55 7.48 -4.22 12.51
CA SER A 55 8.78 -3.93 11.93
C SER A 55 8.79 -3.82 10.41
N ALA A 56 7.78 -4.31 9.70
CA ALA A 56 7.77 -4.37 8.24
C ALA A 56 7.57 -2.99 7.57
N PRO A 57 8.30 -2.65 6.48
CA PRO A 57 8.03 -1.42 5.75
C PRO A 57 6.61 -1.47 5.19
N THR A 58 5.86 -0.40 5.40
CA THR A 58 4.44 -0.37 5.06
C THR A 58 4.09 0.94 4.39
N LEU A 59 3.30 0.87 3.31
CA LEU A 59 2.74 2.02 2.63
C LEU A 59 1.22 1.90 2.68
N THR A 60 0.55 2.88 3.27
CA THR A 60 -0.90 2.86 3.52
C THR A 60 -1.54 4.06 2.86
N LEU A 61 -2.56 3.84 2.05
CA LEU A 61 -3.48 4.85 1.55
C LEU A 61 -4.78 4.78 2.37
N THR A 62 -5.13 5.87 3.04
CA THR A 62 -6.36 6.02 3.81
C THR A 62 -7.24 7.06 3.13
N ILE A 63 -8.52 6.74 2.97
CA ILE A 63 -9.51 7.60 2.34
C ILE A 63 -10.72 7.74 3.25
N HIS A 64 -11.07 8.98 3.57
CA HIS A 64 -12.27 9.37 4.27
C HIS A 64 -13.28 9.89 3.26
N THR A 65 -14.38 9.14 3.08
CA THR A 65 -15.40 9.54 2.12
C THR A 65 -16.21 10.71 2.68
N SER A 66 -16.23 11.84 1.98
CA SER A 66 -17.10 12.96 2.38
C SER A 66 -18.58 12.56 2.32
N GLY A 67 -19.30 12.78 3.42
CA GLY A 67 -20.73 12.47 3.55
C GLY A 67 -21.08 11.09 4.13
N THR A 68 -20.09 10.21 4.33
CA THR A 68 -20.27 8.88 4.94
C THR A 68 -19.17 8.66 5.98
N ASP A 69 -19.49 8.06 7.13
CA ASP A 69 -18.49 7.60 8.12
C ASP A 69 -17.74 6.34 7.61
N ASP A 70 -17.52 6.23 6.29
CA ASP A 70 -16.81 5.13 5.64
C ASP A 70 -15.35 5.56 5.45
N THR A 71 -14.45 4.84 6.13
CA THR A 71 -13.00 4.99 5.95
C THR A 71 -12.47 3.76 5.23
N ARG A 72 -11.88 3.98 4.05
CA ARG A 72 -11.26 2.91 3.27
C ARG A 72 -9.75 2.99 3.39
N VAL A 73 -9.12 1.86 3.64
CA VAL A 73 -7.68 1.75 3.78
C VAL A 73 -7.17 0.72 2.80
N LEU A 74 -6.09 1.04 2.08
CA LEU A 74 -5.32 0.14 1.24
C LEU A 74 -3.87 0.16 1.71
N ARG A 75 -3.38 -0.97 2.20
CA ARG A 75 -2.09 -1.12 2.85
C ARG A 75 -1.22 -2.12 2.09
N TYR A 76 -0.05 -1.68 1.67
CA TYR A 76 1.02 -2.48 1.10
C TYR A 76 2.09 -2.70 2.17
N ARG A 77 2.25 -3.93 2.65
CA ARG A 77 3.22 -4.31 3.68
C ARG A 77 4.27 -5.24 3.09
N GLY A 78 5.54 -4.89 3.22
CA GLY A 78 6.64 -5.77 2.83
C GLY A 78 6.89 -6.81 3.92
N ASP A 79 6.42 -8.03 3.73
CA ASP A 79 6.72 -9.14 4.64
C ASP A 79 8.18 -9.59 4.43
N VAL A 80 9.05 -9.19 5.35
CA VAL A 80 10.49 -9.50 5.28
C VAL A 80 10.79 -10.99 5.51
N ALA A 81 9.91 -11.72 6.21
CA ALA A 81 10.12 -13.13 6.54
C ALA A 81 9.76 -14.03 5.35
N ALA A 82 8.63 -13.76 4.70
CA ALA A 82 8.15 -14.43 3.50
C ALA A 82 8.78 -13.87 2.21
N ARG A 83 9.35 -12.65 2.27
CA ARG A 83 9.87 -11.88 1.12
C ARG A 83 8.78 -11.56 0.10
N GLU A 84 7.59 -11.26 0.59
CA GLU A 84 6.39 -10.98 -0.22
C GLU A 84 5.81 -9.61 0.14
N ILE A 85 4.97 -9.08 -0.73
CA ILE A 85 4.16 -7.88 -0.48
C ILE A 85 2.75 -8.33 -0.14
N GLU A 86 2.34 -8.05 1.10
CA GLU A 86 0.98 -8.26 1.57
C GLU A 86 0.16 -6.99 1.33
N VAL A 87 -0.86 -7.11 0.48
CA VAL A 87 -1.80 -6.04 0.16
C VAL A 87 -3.08 -6.30 0.93
N MET A 88 -3.47 -5.34 1.77
CA MET A 88 -4.64 -5.41 2.64
C MET A 88 -5.53 -4.22 2.35
N ALA A 89 -6.81 -4.48 2.09
CA ALA A 89 -7.80 -3.45 1.83
C ALA A 89 -8.99 -3.62 2.78
N SER A 90 -9.50 -2.54 3.38
CA SER A 90 -10.56 -2.60 4.40
C SER A 90 -11.83 -3.35 3.96
N ASN A 91 -12.08 -3.43 2.66
CA ASN A 91 -13.27 -4.04 2.06
C ASN A 91 -12.94 -5.06 0.95
N CYS A 92 -11.66 -5.37 0.73
CA CYS A 92 -11.21 -6.32 -0.28
C CYS A 92 -10.36 -7.43 0.37
N LYS A 93 -10.20 -8.56 -0.33
CA LYS A 93 -9.39 -9.67 0.18
C LYS A 93 -7.94 -9.21 0.40
N THR A 94 -7.35 -9.69 1.49
CA THR A 94 -5.90 -9.69 1.65
C THR A 94 -5.28 -10.55 0.55
N ALA A 95 -4.36 -9.98 -0.22
CA ALA A 95 -3.60 -10.68 -1.24
C ALA A 95 -2.10 -10.62 -0.90
N ARG A 96 -1.38 -11.67 -1.26
CA ARG A 96 0.09 -11.70 -1.16
C ARG A 96 0.66 -11.86 -2.55
N TYR A 97 1.62 -11.01 -2.87
CA TYR A 97 2.28 -10.98 -4.16
C TYR A 97 3.79 -11.03 -3.97
N ASP A 98 4.48 -11.75 -4.83
CA ASP A 98 5.92 -11.56 -4.97
C ASP A 98 6.22 -10.12 -5.42
N LEU A 99 7.35 -9.58 -5.00
CA LEU A 99 7.79 -8.23 -5.35
C LEU A 99 7.87 -8.00 -6.88
N SER A 100 8.17 -9.07 -7.62
CA SER A 100 8.22 -9.11 -9.07
C SER A 100 6.84 -9.11 -9.72
N ALA A 101 5.84 -9.67 -9.03
CA ALA A 101 4.46 -9.78 -9.51
C ALA A 101 3.66 -8.47 -9.36
N VAL A 102 4.13 -7.53 -8.53
CA VAL A 102 3.53 -6.20 -8.44
C VAL A 102 3.78 -5.43 -9.74
N THR A 103 2.70 -5.14 -10.45
CA THR A 103 2.73 -4.39 -11.71
C THR A 103 1.79 -3.19 -11.62
N ASN A 104 2.01 -2.20 -12.48
CA ASN A 104 1.16 -1.01 -12.55
C ASN A 104 -0.33 -1.40 -12.79
N ALA A 105 -0.58 -2.37 -13.67
CA ALA A 105 -1.92 -2.90 -13.91
C ALA A 105 -2.53 -3.59 -12.67
N GLY A 106 -1.72 -4.30 -11.89
CA GLY A 106 -2.16 -4.91 -10.63
C GLY A 106 -2.56 -3.85 -9.60
N VAL A 107 -1.73 -2.82 -9.41
CA VAL A 107 -2.02 -1.71 -8.49
C VAL A 107 -3.29 -0.95 -8.92
N LYS A 108 -3.46 -0.65 -10.22
CA LYS A 108 -4.69 -0.06 -10.76
C LYS A 108 -5.92 -0.92 -10.45
N ASN A 109 -5.77 -2.23 -10.56
CA ASN A 109 -6.85 -3.16 -10.28
C ASN A 109 -7.20 -3.19 -8.77
N ASP A 110 -6.21 -3.23 -7.89
CA ASP A 110 -6.42 -3.13 -6.43
C ASP A 110 -7.12 -1.81 -6.05
N ILE A 111 -6.67 -0.68 -6.62
CA ILE A 111 -7.30 0.64 -6.44
C ILE A 111 -8.74 0.63 -6.94
N LYS A 112 -9.01 0.07 -8.13
CA LYS A 112 -10.36 -0.03 -8.67
C LYS A 112 -11.26 -0.95 -7.85
N LEU A 113 -10.75 -2.06 -7.34
CA LEU A 113 -11.52 -2.96 -6.50
C LEU A 113 -11.87 -2.31 -5.16
N CYS A 114 -10.90 -1.61 -4.56
CA CYS A 114 -11.06 -0.98 -3.25
C CYS A 114 -11.84 0.34 -3.30
N PHE A 115 -11.65 1.14 -4.36
CA PHE A 115 -12.17 2.52 -4.49
C PHE A 115 -12.99 2.79 -5.74
N GLY A 116 -13.18 1.83 -6.65
CA GLY A 116 -13.94 2.04 -7.88
C GLY A 116 -15.41 2.42 -7.66
N SER A 117 -15.95 2.15 -6.47
CA SER A 117 -17.28 2.66 -6.08
C SER A 117 -17.30 4.17 -5.78
N LEU A 118 -16.15 4.77 -5.44
CA LEU A 118 -15.99 6.18 -5.05
C LEU A 118 -15.55 7.08 -6.22
N LEU A 119 -14.90 6.51 -7.24
CA LEU A 119 -14.39 7.22 -8.42
C LEU A 119 -15.46 7.45 -9.52
N LYS A 120 -16.72 7.67 -9.13
CA LYS A 120 -17.87 7.69 -10.05
C LYS A 120 -18.21 9.07 -10.60
#